data_AF-A0A9J6H7P2-F1
#
_entry.id   AF-A0A9J6H7P2-F1
#
_cell.length_a   1.000
_cell.length_b   1.000
_cell.length_c   1.000
_cell.angle_alpha   90.00
_cell.angle_beta   90.00
_cell.angle_gamma   90.00
#
_symmetry.space_group_name_H-M   'P 1'
#
loop_
_entity.id
_entity.type
_entity.pdbx_description
1 polymer ?
#
loop_
_entity_poly.entity_id
_entity_poly.type
_entity_poly.pdbx_seq_one_letter_code
_entity_poly.pdbx_strand_id
1 'polypeptide(L)'
;MCVCKLRQKQVGHFRLRIALLCVRFVLVFEDALDVSSPRIENRPADSLKVELAAEEATRALDLLLSNQFGEALKRMKPKAHESMYHALGQSTIMFMQAVLTIDMSDIKAAQEAIRQGVDVCNRMRRRTSAVARMLLRPDYNTYTMEEIHAELCYAECLLENAILTFVEDQSLVTFIKGGLKIRSCYQSYKECMQMLATRNWESSKEKEHFESGVHLGVGAFNLLISQLPTRILKLLEFIGFSGNKVLGLRELEEGCMMQDYLRGPLCSIVLVAYHTFVLYILGLGDGDLELSERLVKGLLSKYPKARCPQLVFQCKDAPGQRPDRKRECSYTNSHNYISSGYFK
;
A
#
# COMPACT_ATOMS: atom_id res chain seq x y z
N MET A 1 -33.51 28.38 33.80
CA MET A 1 -32.55 27.26 33.95
C MET A 1 -32.87 25.97 33.15
N CYS A 2 -33.96 25.87 32.37
CA CYS A 2 -34.31 24.61 31.67
C CYS A 2 -33.84 24.47 30.21
N VAL A 3 -33.48 25.54 29.50
CA VAL A 3 -33.20 25.45 28.05
C VAL A 3 -31.79 24.93 27.74
N CYS A 4 -30.80 25.13 28.62
CA CYS A 4 -29.43 24.61 28.42
C CYS A 4 -29.30 23.10 28.65
N LYS A 5 -30.06 22.51 29.60
CA LYS A 5 -30.02 21.06 29.87
C LYS A 5 -30.67 20.22 28.75
N LEU A 6 -31.69 20.75 28.07
CA LEU A 6 -32.32 20.10 26.92
C LEU A 6 -31.44 20.13 25.65
N ARG A 7 -30.72 21.23 25.41
CA ARG A 7 -29.73 21.31 24.32
C ARG A 7 -28.55 20.37 24.53
N GLN A 8 -28.02 20.22 25.75
CA GLN A 8 -26.94 19.26 26.00
C GLN A 8 -27.38 17.79 25.85
N LYS A 9 -28.60 17.42 26.29
CA LYS A 9 -29.14 16.07 26.07
C LYS A 9 -29.40 15.75 24.60
N GLN A 10 -29.92 16.70 23.82
CA GLN A 10 -30.12 16.51 22.37
C GLN A 10 -28.81 16.50 21.59
N VAL A 11 -27.83 17.33 21.95
CA VAL A 11 -26.50 17.32 21.31
C VAL A 11 -25.76 16.02 21.63
N GLY A 12 -25.89 15.48 22.85
CA GLY A 12 -25.34 14.17 23.22
C GLY A 12 -25.98 13.02 22.43
N HIS A 13 -27.30 13.01 22.31
CA HIS A 13 -28.04 11.97 21.56
C HIS A 13 -27.84 12.08 20.04
N PHE A 14 -27.66 13.29 19.50
CA PHE A 14 -27.35 13.54 18.10
C PHE A 14 -25.90 13.15 17.76
N ARG A 15 -24.94 13.46 18.64
CA ARG A 15 -23.55 13.00 18.52
C ARG A 15 -23.43 11.48 18.62
N LEU A 16 -24.20 10.85 19.51
CA LEU A 16 -24.23 9.39 19.65
C LEU A 16 -24.89 8.70 18.44
N ARG A 17 -25.95 9.29 17.88
CA ARG A 17 -26.59 8.81 16.64
C ARG A 17 -25.69 8.98 15.41
N ILE A 18 -24.97 10.09 15.29
CA ILE A 18 -23.98 10.29 14.21
C ILE A 18 -22.80 9.34 14.40
N ALA A 19 -22.30 9.14 15.63
CA ALA A 19 -21.25 8.16 15.91
C ALA A 19 -21.70 6.73 15.58
N LEU A 20 -22.92 6.34 15.93
CA LEU A 20 -23.51 5.04 15.58
C LEU A 20 -23.76 4.91 14.06
N LEU A 21 -24.18 5.97 13.37
CA LEU A 21 -24.31 6.00 11.90
C LEU A 21 -22.95 5.93 11.21
N CYS A 22 -21.92 6.61 11.71
CA CYS A 22 -20.55 6.52 11.19
C CYS A 22 -19.95 5.13 11.45
N VAL A 23 -20.16 4.53 12.62
CA VAL A 23 -19.73 3.16 12.91
C VAL A 23 -20.46 2.17 12.01
N ARG A 24 -21.79 2.33 11.83
CA ARG A 24 -22.59 1.45 10.97
C ARG A 24 -22.28 1.64 9.48
N PHE A 25 -21.88 2.85 9.05
CA PHE A 25 -21.47 3.15 7.67
C PHE A 25 -20.03 2.68 7.38
N VAL A 26 -19.12 2.76 8.35
CA VAL A 26 -17.76 2.21 8.26
C VAL A 26 -17.81 0.68 8.21
N LEU A 27 -18.64 0.04 9.06
CA LEU A 27 -18.84 -1.41 9.04
C LEU A 27 -19.45 -1.88 7.70
N VAL A 28 -20.45 -1.18 7.18
CA VAL A 28 -21.07 -1.50 5.87
C VAL A 28 -20.10 -1.34 4.69
N PHE A 29 -19.05 -0.53 4.82
CA PHE A 29 -18.05 -0.34 3.77
C PHE A 29 -16.85 -1.30 3.88
N GLU A 30 -16.46 -1.70 5.11
CA GLU A 30 -15.61 -2.88 5.33
C GLU A 30 -16.29 -4.12 4.72
N ASP A 31 -17.61 -4.30 4.93
CA ASP A 31 -18.42 -5.39 4.36
C ASP A 31 -18.47 -5.41 2.82
N ALA A 32 -18.15 -4.30 2.13
CA ALA A 32 -18.20 -4.24 0.66
C ALA A 32 -16.94 -4.82 -0.03
N LEU A 33 -15.82 -4.93 0.71
CA LEU A 33 -14.61 -5.66 0.29
C LEU A 33 -14.42 -6.96 1.10
N ASP A 34 -14.96 -7.04 2.31
CA ASP A 34 -15.18 -8.29 3.04
C ASP A 34 -16.32 -9.09 2.38
N VAL A 35 -16.03 -9.65 1.21
CA VAL A 35 -16.73 -10.88 0.82
C VAL A 35 -16.48 -11.85 1.97
N SER A 36 -17.55 -12.29 2.62
CA SER A 36 -17.52 -13.18 3.76
C SER A 36 -17.08 -14.59 3.33
N SER A 37 -15.80 -14.73 3.02
CA SER A 37 -15.27 -15.94 2.43
C SER A 37 -15.02 -16.97 3.52
N PRO A 38 -15.57 -18.20 3.36
CA PRO A 38 -15.49 -19.22 4.40
C PRO A 38 -14.03 -19.55 4.74
N ARG A 39 -13.75 -19.73 6.03
CA ARG A 39 -12.41 -20.06 6.54
C ARG A 39 -12.01 -21.44 6.00
N ILE A 40 -10.73 -21.64 5.71
CA ILE A 40 -10.20 -22.99 5.43
C ILE A 40 -9.95 -23.65 6.79
N GLU A 41 -10.94 -24.35 7.33
CA GLU A 41 -10.87 -24.92 8.69
C GLU A 41 -9.96 -26.16 8.79
N ASN A 42 -9.57 -26.77 7.66
CA ASN A 42 -8.68 -27.93 7.62
C ASN A 42 -7.69 -27.79 6.46
N ARG A 43 -6.60 -27.06 6.66
CA ARG A 43 -5.50 -27.01 5.69
C ARG A 43 -4.63 -28.27 5.88
N PRO A 44 -4.31 -29.03 4.82
CA PRO A 44 -3.47 -30.22 4.95
C PRO A 44 -2.11 -29.87 5.55
N ALA A 45 -1.49 -30.81 6.28
CA ALA A 45 -0.19 -30.63 6.92
C ALA A 45 0.96 -30.30 5.93
N ASP A 46 0.72 -30.47 4.62
CA ASP A 46 1.58 -30.07 3.51
C ASP A 46 1.36 -28.61 3.06
N SER A 47 0.69 -27.79 3.89
CA SER A 47 0.51 -26.37 3.62
C SER A 47 1.86 -25.67 3.47
N LEU A 48 2.03 -24.94 2.37
CA LEU A 48 3.25 -24.16 2.11
C LEU A 48 3.53 -23.21 3.28
N LYS A 49 4.72 -23.35 3.89
CA LYS A 49 5.15 -22.47 4.98
C LYS A 49 5.23 -21.02 4.53
N VAL A 50 4.88 -20.10 5.43
CA VAL A 50 4.87 -18.65 5.20
C VAL A 50 6.23 -18.16 4.70
N GLU A 51 7.32 -18.61 5.32
CA GLU A 51 8.70 -18.28 4.92
C GLU A 51 8.97 -18.63 3.44
N LEU A 52 8.68 -19.88 3.04
CA LEU A 52 8.91 -20.34 1.67
C LEU A 52 8.07 -19.54 0.66
N ALA A 53 6.82 -19.24 1.00
CA ALA A 53 5.95 -18.44 0.14
C ALA A 53 6.48 -16.99 -0.01
N ALA A 54 7.01 -16.40 1.07
CA ALA A 54 7.61 -15.08 1.05
C ALA A 54 8.92 -15.05 0.23
N GLU A 55 9.75 -16.09 0.34
CA GLU A 55 10.94 -16.24 -0.50
C GLU A 55 10.58 -16.43 -1.98
N GLU A 56 9.54 -17.22 -2.29
CA GLU A 56 9.04 -17.36 -3.67
C GLU A 56 8.56 -16.02 -4.24
N ALA A 57 7.84 -15.22 -3.44
CA ALA A 57 7.44 -13.86 -3.81
C ALA A 57 8.65 -12.93 -4.00
N THR A 58 9.68 -13.06 -3.17
CA THR A 58 10.93 -12.26 -3.29
C THR A 58 11.61 -12.54 -4.62
N ARG A 59 11.73 -13.81 -5.01
CA ARG A 59 12.27 -14.19 -6.33
C ARG A 59 11.41 -13.67 -7.48
N ALA A 60 10.08 -13.64 -7.33
CA ALA A 60 9.19 -13.08 -8.33
C ALA A 60 9.36 -11.55 -8.46
N LEU A 61 9.57 -10.84 -7.35
CA LEU A 61 9.93 -9.43 -7.36
C LEU A 61 11.28 -9.20 -8.06
N ASP A 62 12.28 -10.05 -7.83
CA ASP A 62 13.58 -9.94 -8.50
C ASP A 62 13.43 -10.07 -10.03
N LEU A 63 12.58 -10.99 -10.50
CA LEU A 63 12.23 -11.14 -11.91
C LEU A 63 11.51 -9.89 -12.44
N LEU A 64 10.53 -9.38 -11.69
CA LEU A 64 9.78 -8.17 -12.03
C LEU A 64 10.70 -6.97 -12.20
N LEU A 65 11.55 -6.71 -11.21
CA LEU A 65 12.52 -5.61 -11.24
C LEU A 65 13.57 -5.81 -12.33
N SER A 66 13.87 -7.05 -12.71
CA SER A 66 14.73 -7.38 -13.85
C SER A 66 14.00 -7.40 -15.21
N ASN A 67 12.82 -6.79 -15.30
CA ASN A 67 12.00 -6.66 -16.51
C ASN A 67 11.51 -8.00 -17.09
N GLN A 68 11.31 -9.02 -16.25
CA GLN A 68 10.79 -10.34 -16.62
C GLN A 68 9.38 -10.55 -16.04
N PHE A 69 8.45 -9.65 -16.39
CA PHE A 69 7.05 -9.65 -15.90
C PHE A 69 6.34 -10.99 -16.14
N GLY A 70 6.49 -11.57 -17.34
CA GLY A 70 5.84 -12.83 -17.69
C GLY A 70 6.27 -14.00 -16.81
N GLU A 71 7.57 -14.13 -16.55
CA GLU A 71 8.11 -15.20 -15.69
C GLU A 71 7.77 -14.98 -14.21
N ALA A 72 7.79 -13.72 -13.75
CA ALA A 72 7.32 -13.37 -12.41
C ALA A 72 5.86 -13.81 -12.22
N LEU A 73 4.99 -13.48 -13.17
CA LEU A 73 3.57 -13.81 -13.10
C LEU A 73 3.31 -15.31 -13.22
N LYS A 74 4.05 -16.02 -14.08
CA LYS A 74 4.00 -17.48 -14.24
C LYS A 74 4.38 -18.20 -12.94
N ARG A 75 5.27 -17.61 -12.14
CA ARG A 75 5.67 -18.14 -10.84
C ARG A 75 4.59 -17.94 -9.77
N MET A 76 3.89 -16.81 -9.79
CA MET A 76 2.91 -16.48 -8.74
C MET A 76 1.52 -17.08 -8.97
N LYS A 77 1.02 -17.05 -10.22
CA LYS A 77 -0.35 -17.48 -10.58
C LYS A 77 -0.77 -18.87 -10.08
N PRO A 78 0.05 -19.94 -10.16
CA PRO A 78 -0.40 -21.29 -9.86
C PRO A 78 -0.96 -21.47 -8.44
N LYS A 79 -0.39 -20.76 -7.45
CA LYS A 79 -0.79 -20.87 -6.03
C LYS A 79 -1.53 -19.63 -5.51
N ALA A 80 -1.88 -18.69 -6.39
CA ALA A 80 -2.47 -17.42 -6.01
C ALA A 80 -3.85 -17.53 -5.36
N HIS A 81 -4.52 -18.69 -5.47
CA HIS A 81 -5.83 -18.94 -4.86
C HIS A 81 -5.75 -19.58 -3.45
N GLU A 82 -4.56 -20.02 -3.02
CA GLU A 82 -4.33 -20.79 -1.79
C GLU A 82 -3.33 -20.12 -0.83
N SER A 83 -2.34 -19.41 -1.36
CA SER A 83 -1.25 -18.81 -0.60
C SER A 83 -1.31 -17.28 -0.66
N MET A 84 -1.41 -16.62 0.50
CA MET A 84 -1.44 -15.15 0.60
C MET A 84 -0.30 -14.44 -0.13
N TYR A 85 0.94 -14.95 -0.04
CA TYR A 85 2.08 -14.35 -0.74
C TYR A 85 2.04 -14.52 -2.25
N HIS A 86 1.48 -15.62 -2.74
CA HIS A 86 1.28 -15.85 -4.17
C HIS A 86 0.18 -14.96 -4.72
N ALA A 87 -0.91 -14.84 -3.96
CA ALA A 87 -2.02 -13.94 -4.28
C ALA A 87 -1.54 -12.49 -4.34
N LEU A 88 -0.90 -12.02 -3.25
CA LEU A 88 -0.30 -10.70 -3.16
C LEU A 88 0.72 -10.46 -4.28
N GLY A 89 1.68 -11.36 -4.51
CA GLY A 89 2.68 -11.14 -5.56
C GLY A 89 2.07 -11.06 -6.96
N GLN A 90 1.02 -11.85 -7.25
CA GLN A 90 0.25 -11.67 -8.49
C GLN A 90 -0.42 -10.29 -8.54
N SER A 91 -1.10 -9.88 -7.46
CA SER A 91 -1.74 -8.57 -7.33
C SER A 91 -0.73 -7.44 -7.56
N THR A 92 0.42 -7.47 -6.89
CA THR A 92 1.50 -6.47 -7.01
C THR A 92 2.08 -6.40 -8.41
N ILE A 93 2.34 -7.53 -9.07
CA ILE A 93 2.85 -7.54 -10.45
C ILE A 93 1.84 -6.87 -11.39
N MET A 94 0.56 -7.22 -11.28
CA MET A 94 -0.49 -6.64 -12.11
C MET A 94 -0.75 -5.17 -11.78
N PHE A 95 -0.67 -4.81 -10.49
CA PHE A 95 -0.72 -3.43 -10.01
C PHE A 95 0.39 -2.57 -10.62
N MET A 96 1.64 -3.04 -10.56
CA MET A 96 2.77 -2.32 -11.16
C MET A 96 2.59 -2.17 -12.66
N GLN A 97 2.11 -3.20 -13.36
CA GLN A 97 1.80 -3.09 -14.79
C GLN A 97 0.75 -2.01 -15.04
N ALA A 98 -0.37 -2.02 -14.31
CA ALA A 98 -1.45 -1.05 -14.46
C ALA A 98 -0.99 0.40 -14.20
N VAL A 99 -0.12 0.63 -13.20
CA VAL A 99 0.42 1.97 -12.91
C VAL A 99 1.42 2.43 -13.97
N LEU A 100 2.17 1.51 -14.57
CA LEU A 100 3.15 1.82 -15.61
C LEU A 100 2.51 2.07 -16.99
N THR A 101 1.43 1.34 -17.33
CA THR A 101 0.73 1.49 -18.62
C THR A 101 -0.38 2.53 -18.55
N ILE A 102 -1.04 2.66 -17.39
CA ILE A 102 -2.24 3.49 -17.19
C ILE A 102 -3.35 3.07 -18.17
N ASP A 103 -3.32 1.82 -18.66
CA ASP A 103 -4.33 1.28 -19.55
C ASP A 103 -5.53 0.75 -18.75
N MET A 104 -6.74 1.15 -19.13
CA MET A 104 -7.96 0.77 -18.42
C MET A 104 -8.20 -0.75 -18.36
N SER A 105 -7.73 -1.50 -19.36
CA SER A 105 -7.78 -2.97 -19.34
C SER A 105 -6.87 -3.54 -18.25
N ASP A 106 -5.67 -2.98 -18.10
CA ASP A 106 -4.67 -3.41 -17.12
C ASP A 106 -5.10 -3.03 -15.70
N ILE A 107 -5.66 -1.82 -15.53
CA ILE A 107 -6.22 -1.35 -14.25
C ILE A 107 -7.32 -2.31 -13.77
N LYS A 108 -8.28 -2.66 -14.65
CA LYS A 108 -9.36 -3.59 -14.29
C LYS A 108 -8.84 -4.99 -13.98
N ALA A 109 -7.87 -5.48 -14.75
CA ALA A 109 -7.26 -6.78 -14.50
C ALA A 109 -6.53 -6.80 -13.14
N ALA A 110 -5.82 -5.72 -12.80
CA ALA A 110 -5.14 -5.58 -11.52
C ALA A 110 -6.13 -5.51 -10.35
N GLN A 111 -7.22 -4.74 -10.49
CA GLN A 111 -8.29 -4.68 -9.47
C GLN A 111 -8.90 -6.06 -9.20
N GLU A 112 -9.12 -6.88 -10.23
CA GLU A 112 -9.64 -8.24 -10.06
C GLU A 112 -8.63 -9.15 -9.34
N ALA A 113 -7.35 -9.09 -9.73
CA ALA A 113 -6.29 -9.83 -9.04
C ALA A 113 -6.13 -9.39 -7.58
N ILE A 114 -6.26 -8.10 -7.29
CA ILE A 114 -6.23 -7.58 -5.91
C ILE A 114 -7.44 -8.07 -5.13
N ARG A 115 -8.64 -8.08 -5.73
CA ARG A 115 -9.85 -8.63 -5.09
C ARG A 115 -9.67 -10.10 -4.73
N GLN A 116 -9.07 -10.90 -5.61
CA GLN A 116 -8.68 -12.27 -5.29
C GLN A 116 -7.67 -12.34 -4.13
N GLY A 117 -6.67 -11.45 -4.11
CA GLY A 117 -5.70 -11.33 -3.02
C GLY A 117 -6.35 -11.04 -1.67
N VAL A 118 -7.26 -10.06 -1.63
CA VAL A 118 -8.08 -9.72 -0.45
C VAL A 118 -8.86 -10.93 0.04
N ASP A 119 -9.51 -11.66 -0.86
CA ASP A 119 -10.29 -12.87 -0.55
C ASP A 119 -9.43 -13.96 0.12
N VAL A 120 -8.27 -14.27 -0.47
CA VAL A 120 -7.32 -15.25 0.07
C VAL A 120 -6.85 -14.84 1.46
N CYS A 121 -6.46 -13.57 1.64
CA CYS A 121 -5.98 -13.10 2.92
C CYS A 121 -7.10 -13.15 3.98
N ASN A 122 -8.32 -12.75 3.65
CA ASN A 122 -9.46 -12.80 4.57
C ASN A 122 -9.79 -14.22 5.05
N ARG A 123 -9.60 -15.24 4.21
CA ARG A 123 -9.77 -16.65 4.61
C ARG A 123 -8.73 -17.09 5.64
N MET A 124 -7.56 -16.45 5.66
CA MET A 124 -6.40 -16.81 6.49
C MET A 124 -6.23 -15.91 7.72
N ARG A 125 -6.84 -14.72 7.71
CA ARG A 125 -6.84 -13.77 8.82
C ARG A 125 -7.56 -14.29 10.06
N ARG A 126 -7.29 -13.65 11.19
CA ARG A 126 -7.99 -13.95 12.44
C ARG A 126 -9.37 -13.29 12.45
N ARG A 127 -10.42 -14.11 12.58
CA ARG A 127 -11.77 -13.60 12.80
C ARG A 127 -11.96 -13.19 14.25
N THR A 128 -11.60 -11.96 14.57
CA THR A 128 -11.99 -11.34 15.85
C THR A 128 -13.26 -10.53 15.61
N SER A 129 -14.27 -10.65 16.48
CA SER A 129 -15.46 -9.79 16.35
C SER A 129 -15.06 -8.34 16.61
N ALA A 130 -15.62 -7.40 15.83
CA ALA A 130 -15.33 -5.98 16.00
C ALA A 130 -15.61 -5.50 17.43
N VAL A 131 -16.62 -6.10 18.08
CA VAL A 131 -16.98 -5.86 19.48
C VAL A 131 -15.89 -6.37 20.44
N ALA A 132 -15.31 -7.55 20.20
CA ALA A 132 -14.23 -8.07 21.02
C ALA A 132 -12.94 -7.23 20.87
N ARG A 133 -12.59 -6.79 19.66
CA ARG A 133 -11.44 -5.89 19.44
C ARG A 133 -11.59 -4.54 20.16
N MET A 134 -12.84 -4.07 20.31
CA MET A 134 -13.12 -2.79 20.96
C MET A 134 -13.13 -2.88 22.49
N LEU A 135 -13.54 -4.02 23.06
CA LEU A 135 -13.66 -4.22 24.51
C LEU A 135 -12.39 -4.81 25.15
N LEU A 136 -11.61 -5.57 24.39
CA LEU A 136 -10.43 -6.27 24.87
C LEU A 136 -9.21 -5.85 24.05
N ARG A 137 -8.10 -5.58 24.74
CA ARG A 137 -6.82 -5.45 24.04
C ARG A 137 -6.44 -6.83 23.49
N PRO A 138 -6.20 -6.96 22.17
CA PRO A 138 -5.78 -8.23 21.60
C PRO A 138 -4.41 -8.64 22.13
N ASP A 139 -4.28 -9.91 22.48
CA ASP A 139 -2.98 -10.51 22.78
C ASP A 139 -2.39 -11.11 21.49
N TYR A 140 -1.45 -10.38 20.89
CA TYR A 140 -0.85 -10.76 19.61
C TYR A 140 0.09 -11.97 19.71
N ASN A 141 0.45 -12.43 20.91
CA ASN A 141 1.19 -13.68 21.10
C ASN A 141 0.35 -14.91 20.75
N THR A 142 -0.99 -14.77 20.78
CA THR A 142 -1.92 -15.87 20.44
C THR A 142 -2.18 -16.01 18.94
N TYR A 143 -1.65 -15.11 18.10
CA TYR A 143 -1.81 -15.18 16.65
C TYR A 143 -0.82 -16.18 16.05
N THR A 144 -1.22 -16.92 15.03
CA THR A 144 -0.26 -17.74 14.27
C THR A 144 0.57 -16.83 13.34
N MET A 145 1.74 -17.31 12.88
CA MET A 145 2.51 -16.58 11.86
C MET A 145 1.71 -16.40 10.57
N GLU A 146 0.89 -17.40 10.23
CA GLU A 146 0.01 -17.31 9.07
C GLU A 146 -1.03 -16.21 9.20
N GLU A 147 -1.69 -16.10 10.37
CA GLU A 147 -2.68 -15.04 10.62
C GLU A 147 -2.03 -13.66 10.56
N ILE A 148 -0.84 -13.47 11.15
CA ILE A 148 -0.13 -12.19 11.13
C ILE A 148 0.26 -11.76 9.71
N HIS A 149 0.86 -12.67 8.93
CA HIS A 149 1.24 -12.36 7.56
C HIS A 149 0.01 -12.13 6.67
N ALA A 150 -1.12 -12.76 6.98
CA ALA A 150 -2.37 -12.53 6.27
C ALA A 150 -2.94 -11.12 6.55
N GLU A 151 -2.81 -10.60 7.78
CA GLU A 151 -3.17 -9.21 8.11
C GLU A 151 -2.34 -8.21 7.30
N LEU A 152 -1.03 -8.44 7.19
CA LEU A 152 -0.13 -7.60 6.40
C LEU A 152 -0.44 -7.66 4.89
N CYS A 153 -0.55 -8.86 4.32
CA CYS A 153 -0.84 -9.02 2.88
C CYS A 153 -2.22 -8.45 2.51
N TYR A 154 -3.19 -8.55 3.42
CA TYR A 154 -4.49 -7.90 3.27
C TYR A 154 -4.36 -6.38 3.23
N ALA A 155 -3.60 -5.80 4.17
CA ALA A 155 -3.35 -4.36 4.20
C ALA A 155 -2.67 -3.88 2.90
N GLU A 156 -1.69 -4.62 2.38
CA GLU A 156 -1.04 -4.33 1.10
C GLU A 156 -2.01 -4.36 -0.08
N CYS A 157 -2.83 -5.42 -0.20
CA CYS A 157 -3.87 -5.48 -1.23
C CYS A 157 -4.82 -4.27 -1.17
N LEU A 158 -5.21 -3.84 0.04
CA LEU A 158 -6.06 -2.65 0.20
C LEU A 158 -5.35 -1.37 -0.25
N LEU A 159 -4.05 -1.25 0.02
CA LEU A 159 -3.23 -0.10 -0.41
C LEU A 159 -3.14 -0.04 -1.94
N GLU A 160 -2.80 -1.15 -2.59
CA GLU A 160 -2.74 -1.25 -4.06
C GLU A 160 -4.08 -0.89 -4.70
N ASN A 161 -5.18 -1.41 -4.15
CA ASN A 161 -6.52 -1.08 -4.64
C ASN A 161 -6.86 0.40 -4.46
N ALA A 162 -6.49 0.99 -3.31
CA ALA A 162 -6.71 2.41 -3.05
C ALA A 162 -5.96 3.26 -4.07
N ILE A 163 -4.70 2.94 -4.37
CA ILE A 163 -3.89 3.64 -5.37
C ILE A 163 -4.53 3.50 -6.76
N LEU A 164 -4.91 2.29 -7.20
CA LEU A 164 -5.55 2.12 -8.52
C LEU A 164 -6.89 2.86 -8.64
N THR A 165 -7.64 2.95 -7.54
CA THR A 165 -8.89 3.72 -7.51
C THR A 165 -8.63 5.20 -7.84
N PHE A 166 -7.50 5.78 -7.41
CA PHE A 166 -7.11 7.15 -7.77
C PHE A 166 -6.59 7.27 -9.21
N VAL A 167 -5.94 6.23 -9.73
CA VAL A 167 -5.45 6.19 -11.12
C VAL A 167 -6.62 6.07 -12.10
N GLU A 168 -7.67 5.32 -11.75
CA GLU A 168 -8.85 5.08 -12.59
C GLU A 168 -9.69 6.34 -12.84
N ASP A 169 -9.91 7.18 -11.84
CA ASP A 169 -10.66 8.44 -11.98
C ASP A 169 -10.26 9.48 -10.92
N GLN A 170 -9.91 10.69 -11.37
CA GLN A 170 -9.46 11.81 -10.52
C GLN A 170 -10.62 12.60 -9.87
N SER A 171 -11.85 12.09 -9.92
CA SER A 171 -13.02 12.80 -9.41
C SER A 171 -13.09 12.87 -7.86
N LEU A 172 -13.70 13.95 -7.34
CA LEU A 172 -13.91 14.19 -5.91
C LEU A 172 -14.79 13.12 -5.23
N VAL A 173 -15.62 12.40 -5.98
CA VAL A 173 -16.47 11.30 -5.47
C VAL A 173 -15.62 10.04 -5.24
N THR A 174 -14.67 9.78 -6.13
CA THR A 174 -13.65 8.74 -5.99
C THR A 174 -12.71 9.05 -4.83
N PHE A 175 -12.42 10.33 -4.58
CA PHE A 175 -11.68 10.79 -3.40
C PHE A 175 -12.35 10.39 -2.07
N ILE A 176 -13.67 10.53 -1.95
CA ILE A 176 -14.42 10.20 -0.73
C ILE A 176 -14.53 8.67 -0.53
N LYS A 177 -14.84 7.91 -1.60
CA LYS A 177 -14.86 6.44 -1.54
C LYS A 177 -13.48 5.85 -1.28
N GLY A 178 -12.44 6.45 -1.87
CA GLY A 178 -11.03 6.14 -1.62
C GLY A 178 -10.62 6.48 -0.18
N GLY A 179 -11.10 7.59 0.39
CA GLY A 179 -10.78 8.00 1.76
C GLY A 179 -11.19 7.00 2.85
N LEU A 180 -12.35 6.32 2.69
CA LEU A 180 -12.76 5.25 3.60
C LEU A 180 -11.87 4.01 3.48
N LYS A 181 -11.53 3.59 2.24
CA LYS A 181 -10.60 2.48 2.00
C LYS A 181 -9.20 2.77 2.54
N ILE A 182 -8.71 4.00 2.35
CA ILE A 182 -7.44 4.49 2.91
C ILE A 182 -7.46 4.37 4.43
N ARG A 183 -8.56 4.74 5.10
CA ARG A 183 -8.67 4.58 6.56
C ARG A 183 -8.56 3.13 6.98
N SER A 184 -9.32 2.22 6.37
CA SER A 184 -9.27 0.79 6.72
C SER A 184 -7.87 0.24 6.53
N CYS A 185 -7.22 0.57 5.41
CA CYS A 185 -5.85 0.16 5.15
C CYS A 185 -4.86 0.72 6.18
N TYR A 186 -4.95 2.01 6.51
CA TYR A 186 -4.13 2.64 7.55
C TYR A 186 -4.33 1.98 8.93
N GLN A 187 -5.57 1.61 9.27
CA GLN A 187 -5.87 0.93 10.52
C GLN A 187 -5.27 -0.49 10.56
N SER A 188 -5.33 -1.24 9.45
CA SER A 188 -4.67 -2.55 9.35
C SER A 188 -3.15 -2.45 9.52
N TYR A 189 -2.50 -1.45 8.90
CA TYR A 189 -1.07 -1.24 9.09
C TYR A 189 -0.70 -0.81 10.50
N LYS A 190 -1.54 0.01 11.14
CA LYS A 190 -1.36 0.37 12.55
C LYS A 190 -1.47 -0.86 13.46
N GLU A 191 -2.38 -1.77 13.16
CA GLU A 191 -2.48 -3.06 13.85
C GLU A 191 -1.23 -3.93 13.61
N CYS A 192 -0.71 -4.00 12.39
CA CYS A 192 0.54 -4.69 12.09
C CYS A 192 1.75 -4.09 12.84
N MET A 193 1.82 -2.76 12.94
CA MET A 193 2.85 -2.07 13.73
C MET A 193 2.72 -2.38 15.23
N GLN A 194 1.49 -2.49 15.75
CA GLN A 194 1.26 -2.91 17.14
C GLN A 194 1.67 -4.36 17.36
N MET A 195 1.39 -5.27 16.41
CA MET A 195 1.87 -6.66 16.45
C MET A 195 3.38 -6.72 16.52
N LEU A 196 4.07 -5.96 15.65
CA LEU A 196 5.53 -5.89 15.64
C LEU A 196 6.09 -5.41 16.99
N ALA A 197 5.46 -4.40 17.61
CA ALA A 197 5.95 -3.80 18.85
C ALA A 197 5.64 -4.59 20.13
N THR A 198 4.61 -5.42 20.17
CA THR A 198 4.08 -6.00 21.43
C THR A 198 4.09 -7.53 21.49
N ARG A 199 4.22 -8.21 20.34
CA ARG A 199 4.40 -9.66 20.29
C ARG A 199 5.82 -10.03 20.68
N ASN A 200 5.98 -11.16 21.34
CA ASN A 200 7.28 -11.80 21.53
C ASN A 200 7.69 -12.49 20.23
N TRP A 201 8.71 -11.94 19.59
CA TRP A 201 9.26 -12.49 18.36
C TRP A 201 10.47 -13.36 18.64
N GLU A 202 10.51 -14.53 18.03
CA GLU A 202 11.74 -15.26 17.81
C GLU A 202 12.50 -14.61 16.65
N SER A 203 13.83 -14.67 16.68
CA SER A 203 14.65 -14.24 15.55
C SER A 203 14.44 -15.22 14.40
N SER A 204 13.52 -14.92 13.48
CA SER A 204 13.17 -15.76 12.34
C SER A 204 13.05 -14.94 11.06
N LYS A 205 13.18 -15.58 9.90
CA LYS A 205 12.96 -14.90 8.61
C LYS A 205 11.52 -14.42 8.43
N GLU A 206 10.55 -15.08 9.07
CA GLU A 206 9.15 -14.64 9.01
C GLU A 206 8.99 -13.26 9.66
N LYS A 207 9.63 -13.04 10.83
CA LYS A 207 9.66 -11.72 11.48
C LYS A 207 10.19 -10.65 10.54
N GLU A 208 11.32 -10.90 9.90
CA GLU A 208 12.00 -9.92 9.04
C GLU A 208 11.19 -9.62 7.75
N HIS A 209 10.54 -10.64 7.17
CA HIS A 209 9.59 -10.47 6.07
C HIS A 209 8.33 -9.68 6.46
N PHE A 210 7.89 -9.80 7.71
CA PHE A 210 6.78 -9.03 8.26
C PHE A 210 7.20 -7.58 8.55
N GLU A 211 8.31 -7.39 9.26
CA GLU A 211 8.88 -6.11 9.64
C GLU A 211 9.17 -5.22 8.43
N SER A 212 9.80 -5.77 7.39
CA SER A 212 10.00 -5.05 6.11
C SER A 212 8.69 -4.57 5.48
N GLY A 213 7.60 -5.32 5.64
CA GLY A 213 6.28 -4.92 5.13
C GLY A 213 5.58 -3.87 5.98
N VAL A 214 5.74 -3.93 7.30
CA VAL A 214 5.27 -2.88 8.21
C VAL A 214 5.96 -1.56 7.87
N HIS A 215 7.28 -1.55 7.70
CA HIS A 215 8.05 -0.38 7.30
C HIS A 215 7.56 0.20 5.96
N LEU A 216 7.40 -0.64 4.93
CA LEU A 216 6.90 -0.21 3.62
C LEU A 216 5.54 0.47 3.74
N GLY A 217 4.58 -0.20 4.37
CA GLY A 217 3.21 0.28 4.41
C GLY A 217 3.02 1.49 5.30
N VAL A 218 3.53 1.46 6.53
CA VAL A 218 3.44 2.62 7.44
C VAL A 218 4.17 3.82 6.86
N GLY A 219 5.34 3.57 6.29
CA GLY A 219 6.13 4.55 5.57
C GLY A 219 5.37 5.21 4.42
N ALA A 220 4.88 4.39 3.48
CA ALA A 220 4.14 4.84 2.31
C ALA A 220 2.84 5.59 2.68
N PHE A 221 2.06 5.10 3.67
CA PHE A 221 0.82 5.75 4.09
C PHE A 221 1.06 7.11 4.71
N ASN A 222 1.98 7.19 5.68
CA ASN A 222 2.27 8.44 6.36
C ASN A 222 2.81 9.49 5.38
N LEU A 223 3.62 9.06 4.42
CA LEU A 223 4.13 9.92 3.36
C LEU A 223 3.00 10.38 2.44
N LEU A 224 2.21 9.46 1.88
CA LEU A 224 1.09 9.76 0.98
C LEU A 224 0.09 10.74 1.62
N ILE A 225 -0.37 10.45 2.84
CA ILE A 225 -1.37 11.27 3.52
C ILE A 225 -0.80 12.67 3.81
N SER A 226 0.47 12.77 4.22
CA SER A 226 1.09 14.08 4.53
C SER A 226 1.19 15.02 3.32
N GLN A 227 1.08 14.50 2.09
CA GLN A 227 1.09 15.31 0.87
C GLN A 227 -0.31 15.80 0.44
N LEU A 228 -1.37 15.32 1.10
CA LEU A 228 -2.72 15.70 0.71
C LEU A 228 -3.01 17.18 1.05
N PRO A 229 -3.79 17.89 0.21
CA PRO A 229 -4.19 19.26 0.49
C PRO A 229 -4.85 19.42 1.87
N THR A 230 -4.65 20.58 2.51
CA THR A 230 -5.17 20.86 3.88
C THR A 230 -6.67 20.65 4.05
N ARG A 231 -7.47 20.89 2.99
CA ARG A 231 -8.92 20.63 3.01
C ARG A 231 -9.24 19.15 3.17
N ILE A 232 -8.46 18.30 2.50
CA ILE A 232 -8.57 16.86 2.57
C ILE A 232 -8.07 16.37 3.93
N LEU A 233 -6.90 16.84 4.37
CA LEU A 233 -6.34 16.47 5.69
C LEU A 233 -7.35 16.70 6.82
N LYS A 234 -8.03 17.86 6.84
CA LYS A 234 -9.06 18.15 7.85
C LYS A 234 -10.23 17.16 7.84
N LEU A 235 -10.61 16.65 6.67
CA LEU A 235 -11.66 15.62 6.56
C LEU A 235 -11.15 14.28 7.08
N LEU A 236 -9.90 13.91 6.78
CA LEU A 236 -9.30 12.66 7.21
C LEU A 236 -9.00 12.64 8.72
N GLU A 237 -8.52 13.76 9.27
CA GLU A 237 -8.31 13.97 10.70
C GLU A 237 -9.62 13.86 11.49
N PHE A 238 -10.70 14.42 10.94
CA PHE A 238 -12.04 14.26 11.52
C PHE A 238 -12.48 12.79 11.56
N ILE A 239 -12.09 12.02 10.55
CA ILE A 239 -12.34 10.58 10.44
C ILE A 239 -11.31 9.77 11.27
N GLY A 240 -10.36 10.43 11.96
CA GLY A 240 -9.50 9.80 12.96
C GLY A 240 -8.17 9.28 12.44
N PHE A 241 -7.68 9.79 11.30
CA PHE A 241 -6.33 9.47 10.83
C PHE A 241 -5.60 10.70 10.29
N SER A 242 -4.29 10.76 10.53
CA SER A 242 -3.40 11.83 10.10
C SER A 242 -2.10 11.24 9.59
N GLY A 243 -1.48 11.92 8.62
CA GLY A 243 -0.18 11.52 8.08
C GLY A 243 0.96 12.24 8.78
N ASN A 244 2.03 11.54 9.09
CA ASN A 244 3.26 12.11 9.63
C ASN A 244 4.42 11.92 8.65
N LYS A 245 4.79 12.96 7.90
CA LYS A 245 5.87 12.91 6.90
C LYS A 245 7.19 12.39 7.48
N VAL A 246 7.56 12.82 8.69
CA VAL A 246 8.84 12.46 9.33
C VAL A 246 8.86 10.97 9.67
N LEU A 247 7.77 10.46 10.24
CA LEU A 247 7.60 9.03 10.47
C LEU A 247 7.64 8.26 9.15
N GLY A 248 6.93 8.76 8.13
CA GLY A 248 6.87 8.13 6.81
C GLY A 248 8.25 7.93 6.17
N LEU A 249 9.09 8.97 6.20
CA LEU A 249 10.46 8.90 5.68
C LEU A 249 11.33 7.94 6.49
N ARG A 250 11.27 8.04 7.84
CA ARG A 250 12.06 7.18 8.73
C ARG A 250 11.75 5.69 8.51
N GLU A 251 10.48 5.31 8.48
CA GLU A 251 10.06 3.92 8.31
C GLU A 251 10.51 3.37 6.95
N LEU A 252 10.41 4.17 5.87
CA LEU A 252 10.92 3.75 4.56
C LEU A 252 12.44 3.62 4.54
N GLU A 253 13.18 4.50 5.22
CA GLU A 253 14.64 4.42 5.35
C GLU A 253 15.07 3.17 6.13
N GLU A 254 14.40 2.85 7.24
CA GLU A 254 14.62 1.60 7.99
C GLU A 254 14.33 0.38 7.10
N GLY A 255 13.21 0.39 6.37
CA GLY A 255 12.87 -0.66 5.40
C GLY A 255 13.88 -0.79 4.26
N CYS A 256 14.53 0.29 3.82
CA CYS A 256 15.58 0.24 2.81
C CYS A 256 16.83 -0.53 3.26
N MET A 257 17.06 -0.68 4.57
CA MET A 257 18.17 -1.48 5.08
C MET A 257 17.90 -3.00 4.98
N MET A 258 16.65 -3.38 4.73
CA MET A 258 16.18 -4.77 4.69
C MET A 258 16.12 -5.32 3.24
N GLN A 259 17.15 -5.06 2.43
CA GLN A 259 17.16 -5.38 0.99
C GLN A 259 17.03 -6.88 0.67
N ASP A 260 17.39 -7.77 1.59
CA ASP A 260 17.30 -9.22 1.38
C ASP A 260 15.86 -9.75 1.46
N TYR A 261 14.93 -8.93 1.95
CA TYR A 261 13.52 -9.29 2.14
C TYR A 261 12.63 -8.62 1.11
N LEU A 262 11.47 -9.24 0.87
CA LEU A 262 10.50 -8.86 -0.17
C LEU A 262 10.25 -7.35 -0.30
N ARG A 263 10.05 -6.62 0.81
CA ARG A 263 9.69 -5.19 0.75
C ARG A 263 10.85 -4.21 0.76
N GLY A 264 12.08 -4.64 1.08
CA GLY A 264 13.23 -3.73 1.15
C GLY A 264 13.47 -2.94 -0.14
N PRO A 265 13.54 -3.61 -1.31
CA PRO A 265 13.65 -2.93 -2.59
C PRO A 265 12.47 -2.01 -2.91
N LEU A 266 11.25 -2.37 -2.47
CA LEU A 266 10.05 -1.58 -2.68
C LEU A 266 10.09 -0.26 -1.88
N CYS A 267 10.62 -0.28 -0.66
CA CYS A 267 10.84 0.94 0.14
C CYS A 267 11.75 1.92 -0.60
N SER A 268 12.82 1.41 -1.22
CA SER A 268 13.73 2.24 -2.01
C SER A 268 13.05 2.85 -3.24
N ILE A 269 12.22 2.07 -3.93
CA ILE A 269 11.44 2.57 -5.08
C ILE A 269 10.46 3.67 -4.64
N VAL A 270 9.77 3.50 -3.51
CA VAL A 270 8.84 4.50 -2.98
C VAL A 270 9.57 5.81 -2.61
N LEU A 271 10.72 5.74 -1.92
CA LEU A 271 11.51 6.94 -1.59
C LEU A 271 12.04 7.64 -2.83
N VAL A 272 12.56 6.88 -3.81
CA VAL A 272 13.04 7.43 -5.07
C VAL A 272 11.89 8.13 -5.81
N ALA A 273 10.72 7.48 -5.94
CA ALA A 273 9.55 8.09 -6.56
C ALA A 273 9.07 9.35 -5.82
N TYR A 274 9.14 9.34 -4.48
CA TYR A 274 8.77 10.49 -3.67
C TYR A 274 9.64 11.71 -3.96
N HIS A 275 10.96 11.54 -3.88
CA HIS A 275 11.91 12.64 -3.99
C HIS A 275 12.10 13.15 -5.43
N THR A 276 11.82 12.32 -6.44
CA THR A 276 12.05 12.69 -7.84
C THR A 276 10.77 13.11 -8.58
N PHE A 277 9.64 12.47 -8.29
CA PHE A 277 8.40 12.66 -9.02
C PHE A 277 7.33 13.39 -8.19
N VAL A 278 7.03 12.89 -7.00
CA VAL A 278 5.92 13.41 -6.17
C VAL A 278 6.17 14.86 -5.73
N LEU A 279 7.36 15.15 -5.19
CA LEU A 279 7.69 16.52 -4.75
C LEU A 279 7.71 17.53 -5.91
N TYR A 280 8.19 17.10 -7.08
CA TYR A 280 8.25 17.92 -8.28
C TYR A 280 6.85 18.27 -8.80
N ILE A 281 5.98 17.26 -8.95
CA ILE A 281 4.61 17.48 -9.46
C ILE A 281 3.76 18.32 -8.51
N LEU A 282 3.92 18.14 -7.20
CA LEU A 282 3.17 18.90 -6.20
C LEU A 282 3.75 20.29 -5.94
N GLY A 283 4.92 20.63 -6.51
CA GLY A 283 5.59 21.91 -6.30
C GLY A 283 6.02 22.14 -4.84
N LEU A 284 6.33 21.06 -4.11
CA LEU A 284 6.61 21.09 -2.66
C LEU A 284 8.10 21.31 -2.32
N GLY A 285 8.94 21.52 -3.33
CA GLY A 285 10.37 21.84 -3.20
C GLY A 285 11.28 20.83 -3.88
N ASP A 286 12.59 21.04 -3.72
CA ASP A 286 13.62 20.15 -4.23
C ASP A 286 13.69 18.90 -3.34
N GLY A 287 13.49 17.72 -3.93
CA GLY A 287 13.65 16.44 -3.23
C GLY A 287 15.11 16.09 -2.96
N ASP A 288 15.33 15.02 -2.19
CA ASP A 288 16.67 14.52 -1.91
C ASP A 288 17.18 13.68 -3.10
N LEU A 289 17.78 14.37 -4.06
CA LEU A 289 18.33 13.75 -5.27
C LEU A 289 19.59 12.91 -4.97
N GLU A 290 20.34 13.24 -3.91
CA GLU A 290 21.54 12.50 -3.52
C GLU A 290 21.17 11.15 -2.91
N LEU A 291 20.22 11.14 -1.98
CA LEU A 291 19.62 9.92 -1.46
C LEU A 291 19.03 9.07 -2.58
N SER A 292 18.28 9.69 -3.50
CA SER A 292 17.69 8.98 -4.64
C SER A 292 18.75 8.31 -5.53
N GLU A 293 19.87 9.00 -5.78
CA GLU A 293 20.98 8.44 -6.57
C GLU A 293 21.66 7.28 -5.85
N ARG A 294 21.87 7.38 -4.53
CA ARG A 294 22.42 6.29 -3.71
C ARG A 294 21.52 5.07 -3.71
N LEU A 295 20.21 5.25 -3.51
CA LEU A 295 19.23 4.16 -3.51
C LEU A 295 19.15 3.48 -4.88
N VAL A 296 19.13 4.25 -5.97
CA VAL A 296 19.12 3.67 -7.32
C VAL A 296 20.42 2.94 -7.64
N LYS A 297 21.59 3.45 -7.23
CA LYS A 297 22.86 2.72 -7.37
C LYS A 297 22.82 1.38 -6.62
N GLY A 298 22.27 1.36 -5.41
CA GLY A 298 22.02 0.13 -4.64
C GLY A 298 21.11 -0.84 -5.39
N LEU A 299 19.95 -0.38 -5.86
CA LEU A 299 19.01 -1.19 -6.63
C LEU A 299 19.63 -1.73 -7.93
N LEU A 300 20.38 -0.92 -8.68
CA LEU A 300 21.02 -1.34 -9.93
C LEU A 300 22.18 -2.32 -9.70
N SER A 301 22.85 -2.25 -8.54
CA SER A 301 23.86 -3.26 -8.18
C SER A 301 23.24 -4.64 -7.96
N LYS A 302 22.03 -4.68 -7.37
CA LYS A 302 21.27 -5.92 -7.14
C LYS A 302 20.52 -6.39 -8.39
N TYR A 303 20.01 -5.44 -9.17
CA TYR A 303 19.21 -5.65 -10.37
C TYR A 303 19.86 -4.97 -11.58
N PRO A 304 20.96 -5.53 -12.14
CA PRO A 304 21.71 -4.89 -13.22
C PRO A 304 20.92 -4.76 -14.52
N LYS A 305 19.84 -5.55 -14.68
CA LYS A 305 18.93 -5.50 -15.84
C LYS A 305 17.66 -4.66 -15.57
N ALA A 306 17.55 -4.02 -14.40
CA ALA A 306 16.38 -3.24 -14.06
C ALA A 306 16.30 -1.94 -14.87
N ARG A 307 15.20 -1.79 -15.62
CA ARG A 307 14.90 -0.58 -16.38
C ARG A 307 14.02 0.42 -15.60
N CYS A 308 13.32 -0.05 -14.56
CA CYS A 308 12.45 0.77 -13.71
C CYS A 308 13.20 1.93 -12.99
N PRO A 309 14.43 1.75 -12.46
CA PRO A 309 15.21 2.87 -11.91
C PRO A 309 15.75 3.84 -12.99
N GLN A 310 15.87 3.39 -14.24
CA GLN A 310 16.41 4.23 -15.34
C GLN A 310 15.37 5.23 -15.85
N LEU A 311 14.07 4.91 -15.76
CA LEU A 311 12.98 5.85 -16.10
C LEU A 311 12.95 7.07 -15.17
N VAL A 312 13.26 6.90 -13.88
CA VAL A 312 13.27 8.00 -12.91
C VAL A 312 14.43 8.97 -13.17
N PHE A 313 15.56 8.47 -13.67
CA PHE A 313 16.76 9.28 -13.90
C PHE A 313 16.86 9.92 -15.29
N GLN A 314 16.03 9.54 -16.27
CA GLN A 314 15.98 10.24 -17.56
C GLN A 314 15.50 11.70 -17.46
N CYS A 315 14.96 12.12 -16.32
CA CYS A 315 14.70 13.54 -16.04
C CYS A 315 15.95 14.39 -15.77
N LYS A 316 17.14 13.80 -15.51
CA LYS A 316 18.39 14.57 -15.33
C LYS A 316 18.94 15.18 -16.63
N ASP A 317 18.51 14.68 -17.79
CA ASP A 317 19.08 15.10 -19.09
C ASP A 317 18.29 16.22 -19.80
N ALA A 318 17.31 16.85 -19.13
CA ALA A 318 16.72 18.09 -19.65
C ALA A 318 17.69 19.26 -19.41
N PRO A 319 18.28 19.88 -20.46
CA PRO A 319 19.20 20.99 -20.27
C PRO A 319 18.37 22.24 -19.92
N GLY A 320 18.57 22.76 -18.70
CA GLY A 320 17.74 23.84 -18.17
C GLY A 320 18.50 24.80 -17.28
N GLN A 321 19.55 25.44 -17.80
CA GLN A 321 19.83 26.83 -17.43
C GLN A 321 18.53 27.63 -17.58
N ARG A 322 18.20 28.46 -16.57
CA ARG A 322 17.15 29.48 -16.71
C ARG A 322 17.49 30.36 -17.92
N PRO A 323 16.49 30.71 -18.75
CA PRO A 323 16.16 32.12 -18.79
C PRO A 323 14.66 32.40 -18.89
N ASP A 324 14.27 33.35 -18.07
CA ASP A 324 13.30 34.45 -18.26
C ASP A 324 11.89 34.23 -18.86
N ARG A 325 11.02 35.11 -18.37
CA ARG A 325 9.60 35.30 -18.62
C ARG A 325 9.12 35.15 -20.07
N LYS A 326 7.90 34.61 -20.16
CA LYS A 326 6.94 34.59 -21.27
C LYS A 326 7.23 33.58 -22.39
N ARG A 327 6.56 32.43 -22.30
CA ARG A 327 5.84 31.82 -23.42
C ARG A 327 4.83 30.80 -22.88
N GLU A 328 3.64 30.84 -23.44
CA GLU A 328 2.49 29.99 -23.12
C GLU A 328 2.86 28.51 -23.26
N CYS A 329 2.57 27.70 -22.23
CA CYS A 329 2.62 26.25 -22.34
C CYS A 329 1.39 25.77 -23.10
N SER A 330 1.55 25.55 -24.40
CA SER A 330 0.63 24.75 -25.20
C SER A 330 0.76 23.29 -24.76
N TYR A 331 -0.30 22.74 -24.16
CA TYR A 331 -0.47 21.29 -24.00
C TYR A 331 -0.58 20.68 -25.40
N THR A 332 0.48 20.02 -25.87
CA THR A 332 0.41 19.14 -27.05
C THR A 332 0.98 17.77 -26.73
N ASN A 333 0.07 16.81 -26.58
CA ASN A 333 0.21 15.36 -26.80
C ASN A 333 1.53 14.68 -26.43
N SER A 334 1.64 14.27 -25.16
CA SER A 334 2.66 13.33 -24.65
C SER A 334 2.18 11.86 -24.62
N HIS A 335 1.17 11.48 -25.43
CA HIS A 335 0.62 10.11 -25.43
C HIS A 335 1.44 9.06 -26.21
N ASN A 336 2.56 9.40 -26.84
CA ASN A 336 3.21 8.50 -27.82
C ASN A 336 4.62 7.99 -27.50
N TYR A 337 5.16 8.16 -26.29
CA TYR A 337 6.52 7.68 -25.97
C TYR A 337 6.60 6.47 -25.02
N ILE A 338 5.48 5.95 -24.50
CA ILE A 338 5.49 4.77 -23.59
C ILE A 338 5.23 3.43 -24.33
N SER A 339 4.75 3.46 -25.58
CA SER A 339 4.14 2.25 -26.18
C SER A 339 5.10 1.27 -26.91
N SER A 340 6.32 1.63 -27.33
CA SER A 340 7.00 0.80 -28.35
C SER A 340 8.06 -0.20 -27.86
N GLY A 341 8.44 -0.22 -26.58
CA GLY A 341 9.62 -0.97 -26.12
C GLY A 341 9.41 -2.04 -25.04
N TYR A 342 8.21 -2.16 -24.45
CA TYR A 342 8.02 -2.91 -23.19
C TYR A 342 7.50 -4.36 -23.37
N PHE A 343 7.05 -4.73 -24.57
CA PHE A 343 6.43 -6.04 -24.80
C PHE A 343 6.89 -6.64 -26.14
N LYS A 344 8.12 -7.18 -26.15
CA LYS A 344 8.51 -8.27 -27.05
C LYS A 344 9.29 -9.32 -26.27
#